data_AF-A0A256WAV1-F1
#
_entry.id   AF-A0A256WAV1-F1
#
_cell.length_a   1.000
_cell.length_b   1.000
_cell.length_c   1.000
_cell.angle_alpha   90.00
_cell.angle_beta   90.00
_cell.angle_gamma   90.00
#
_symmetry.space_group_name_H-M   'P 1'
#
loop_
_entity.id
_entity.type
_entity.pdbx_description
1 polymer ?
#
loop_
_entity_poly.entity_id
_entity_poly.type
_entity_poly.pdbx_seq_one_letter_code
_entity_poly.pdbx_strand_id
1 'polypeptide(L)' 'MKKIKNIPYGVGDFESVQLENDYYVDKTMFIPQVEKTRFNFLIRPRRFGKTLFLSMLETYYDINKKERFEEF' A
#
# COMPACT_ATOMS: atom_id res chain seq x y z
N MET A 1 -1.58 9.41 24.97
CA MET A 1 -0.84 8.12 24.86
C MET A 1 -0.81 7.71 23.40
N LYS A 2 0.34 7.32 22.85
CA LYS A 2 0.45 6.88 21.45
C LYS A 2 -0.32 5.56 21.31
N LYS A 3 -1.41 5.55 20.56
CA LYS A 3 -2.22 4.34 20.34
C LYS A 3 -1.33 3.31 19.64
N ILE A 4 -1.25 2.10 20.19
CA ILE A 4 -0.53 0.99 19.55
C ILE A 4 -1.24 0.71 18.23
N LYS A 5 -0.50 0.68 17.13
CA LYS A 5 -1.04 0.36 15.80
C LYS A 5 -1.56 -1.08 15.81
N ASN A 6 -2.74 -1.33 15.25
CA ASN A 6 -3.21 -2.71 15.12
C ASN A 6 -2.45 -3.40 14.00
N ILE A 7 -2.38 -4.73 14.06
CA ILE A 7 -1.83 -5.52 12.96
C ILE A 7 -3.01 -5.86 12.03
N PRO A 8 -3.10 -5.26 10.83
CA PRO A 8 -4.21 -5.50 9.93
C PRO A 8 -4.15 -6.95 9.45
N TYR A 9 -5.24 -7.69 9.62
CA TYR A 9 -5.36 -9.06 9.15
C TYR A 9 -6.46 -9.17 8.11
N GLY A 10 -6.07 -9.41 6.86
CA GLY A 10 -7.01 -9.51 5.73
C GLY A 10 -7.41 -8.17 5.13
N VAL A 11 -6.92 -7.05 5.67
CA VAL A 11 -7.09 -5.72 5.05
C VAL A 11 -6.17 -5.63 3.83
N GLY A 12 -6.77 -5.42 2.67
CA GLY A 12 -6.07 -5.29 1.37
C GLY A 12 -6.14 -3.89 0.78
N ASP A 13 -6.80 -2.96 1.48
CA ASP A 13 -7.00 -1.58 1.06
C ASP A 13 -6.02 -0.66 1.77
N PHE A 14 -5.28 0.14 1.00
CA PHE A 14 -4.25 1.03 1.53
C PHE A 14 -4.85 2.20 2.30
N GLU A 15 -5.94 2.78 1.81
CA GLU A 15 -6.59 3.94 2.44
C GLU A 15 -7.13 3.57 3.82
N SER A 16 -7.81 2.42 3.96
CA SER A 16 -8.28 1.91 5.25
C SER A 16 -7.14 1.69 6.23
N VAL A 17 -6.02 1.08 5.81
CA VAL A 17 -4.87 0.83 6.71
C VAL A 17 -4.33 2.14 7.29
N GLN A 18 -4.33 3.21 6.50
CA GLN A 18 -3.79 4.50 6.90
C GLN A 18 -4.76 5.28 7.78
N LEU A 19 -6.03 5.36 7.37
CA LEU A 19 -7.10 6.02 8.13
C LEU A 19 -7.33 5.36 9.50
N GLU A 20 -7.20 4.03 9.59
CA GLU A 20 -7.32 3.28 10.85
C GLU A 20 -6.04 3.31 11.70
N ASN A 21 -4.97 3.92 11.19
CA ASN A 21 -3.64 3.97 11.81
C ASN A 21 -3.11 2.56 12.16
N ASP A 22 -3.29 1.64 11.22
CA ASP A 22 -2.84 0.26 11.31
C ASP A 22 -1.35 0.13 10.94
N TYR A 23 -0.79 -1.02 11.26
CA TYR A 23 0.61 -1.34 10.97
C TYR A 23 0.80 -1.60 9.48
N TYR A 24 1.34 -0.59 8.79
CA TYR A 24 1.74 -0.66 7.38
C TYR A 24 3.25 -0.83 7.26
N VAL A 25 3.69 -1.75 6.39
CA VAL A 25 5.09 -1.85 5.98
C VAL A 25 5.26 -1.15 4.65
N ASP A 26 5.96 -0.01 4.68
CA ASP A 26 6.20 0.80 3.50
C ASP A 26 7.10 0.07 2.49
N LYS A 27 6.62 0.01 1.24
CA LYS A 27 7.26 -0.62 0.08
C LYS A 27 7.40 0.36 -1.10
N THR A 28 7.17 1.65 -0.89
CA THR A 28 7.30 2.70 -1.91
C THR A 28 8.68 2.74 -2.55
N MET A 29 9.73 2.32 -1.82
CA MET A 29 11.08 2.17 -2.35
C MET A 29 11.20 1.26 -3.59
N PHE A 30 10.22 0.39 -3.83
CA PHE A 30 10.17 -0.49 -5.01
C PHE A 30 9.51 0.15 -6.22
N ILE A 31 8.81 1.28 -6.08
CA ILE A 31 8.12 1.96 -7.19
C ILE A 31 9.07 2.24 -8.37
N PRO A 32 10.29 2.79 -8.17
CA PRO A 32 11.20 3.03 -9.29
C PRO A 32 11.65 1.76 -10.01
N GLN A 33 11.64 0.61 -9.34
CA GLN A 33 11.96 -0.67 -9.96
C GLN A 33 10.77 -1.18 -10.77
N VAL A 34 9.55 -1.03 -10.25
CA VAL A 34 8.30 -1.36 -10.95
C VAL A 34 8.18 -0.56 -12.25
N GLU A 35 8.41 0.76 -12.20
CA GLU A 35 8.32 1.67 -13.35
C GLU A 35 9.38 1.40 -14.43
N LYS A 36 10.57 0.91 -14.05
CA LYS A 36 11.64 0.54 -14.99
C LYS A 36 11.37 -0.75 -15.76
N THR A 37 10.37 -1.53 -15.37
CA THR A 37 10.07 -2.83 -15.96
C THR A 37 8.77 -2.80 -16.75
N ARG A 38 8.76 -3.37 -17.95
CA ARG A 38 7.55 -3.47 -18.79
C ARG A 38 6.57 -4.52 -18.25
N PHE A 39 7.09 -5.53 -17.55
CA PHE A 39 6.30 -6.63 -16.97
C PHE A 39 6.77 -6.89 -15.55
N ASN A 40 5.84 -6.84 -14.60
CA ASN A 40 6.09 -7.11 -13.20
C ASN A 40 5.51 -8.48 -12.83
N PHE A 41 6.36 -9.39 -12.34
CA PHE A 41 5.92 -10.69 -11.83
C PHE A 41 5.96 -10.69 -10.30
N LEU A 42 4.78 -10.57 -9.68
CA LEU A 42 4.64 -10.71 -8.24
C LEU A 42 4.56 -12.20 -7.87
N ILE A 43 5.64 -12.75 -7.30
CA ILE A 43 5.71 -14.14 -6.82
C ILE A 43 4.51 -14.47 -5.90
N ARG A 44 4.12 -15.74 -5.75
CA ARG A 44 2.94 -16.16 -4.96
C ARG A 44 3.20 -16.66 -3.51
N PRO A 45 4.04 -16.04 -2.64
CA PRO A 45 3.95 -16.36 -1.21
C PRO A 45 2.60 -15.88 -0.64
N ARG A 46 1.93 -16.74 0.13
CA ARG A 46 0.64 -16.45 0.76
C ARG A 46 0.81 -15.31 1.77
N ARG A 47 -0.15 -14.38 1.84
CA ARG A 47 -0.17 -13.24 2.79
C ARG A 47 1.04 -12.30 2.74
N PHE A 48 1.73 -12.22 1.61
CA PHE A 48 2.90 -11.34 1.44
C PHE A 48 2.56 -9.85 1.25
N GLY A 49 1.28 -9.46 1.33
CA GLY A 49 0.85 -8.07 1.16
C GLY A 49 0.90 -7.58 -0.30
N LYS A 50 0.75 -8.47 -1.28
CA LYS A 50 0.69 -8.09 -2.71
C LYS A 50 -0.53 -7.24 -3.03
N THR A 51 -1.70 -7.64 -2.53
CA THR A 51 -2.96 -6.90 -2.71
C THR A 51 -2.83 -5.49 -2.15
N LEU A 52 -2.33 -5.37 -0.91
CA LEU A 52 -2.10 -4.07 -0.26
C LEU A 52 -1.10 -3.19 -1.02
N PHE A 53 -0.04 -3.79 -1.59
CA PHE A 53 0.90 -3.06 -2.43
C PHE A 53 0.25 -2.55 -3.73
N LEU A 54 -0.58 -3.36 -4.38
CA LEU A 54 -1.32 -2.93 -5.58
C LEU A 54 -2.32 -1.82 -5.28
N SER A 55 -3.06 -1.92 -4.16
CA SER A 55 -3.95 -0.86 -3.70
C SER A 55 -3.19 0.44 -3.42
N MET A 56 -2.01 0.37 -2.81
CA MET A 56 -1.16 1.55 -2.64
C MET A 56 -0.73 2.15 -3.98
N LEU A 57 -0.31 1.32 -4.95
CA LEU A 57 0.06 1.80 -6.29
C LEU A 57 -1.13 2.45 -7.00
N GLU A 58 -2.32 1.87 -6.89
CA GLU A 58 -3.56 2.45 -7.42
C GLU A 58 -3.79 3.85 -6.81
N THR A 59 -3.68 3.99 -5.49
CA THR A 59 -3.81 5.29 -4.81
C THR A 59 -2.72 6.28 -5.21
N TYR A 60 -1.48 5.81 -5.41
CA TYR A 60 -0.34 6.64 -5.82
C TYR A 60 -0.46 7.15 -7.26
N TYR A 61 -0.94 6.32 -8.19
CA TYR A 61 -1.03 6.69 -9.62
C TYR A 61 -2.36 7.37 -10.00
N ASP A 62 -3.39 7.31 -9.16
CA ASP A 62 -4.69 7.92 -9.46
C ASP A 62 -4.63 9.45 -9.27
N ILE A 63 -4.73 10.18 -10.38
CA ILE A 63 -4.73 11.65 -10.39
C ILE A 63 -5.90 12.24 -9.59
N ASN A 64 -7.04 11.53 -9.48
CA ASN A 64 -8.20 12.00 -8.73
C ASN A 64 -7.96 11.95 -7.21
N LYS A 65 -6.99 11.15 -6.76
CA LYS A 65 -6.61 11.02 -5.35
C LYS A 65 -5.44 11.91 -4.96
N LYS A 66 -4.81 12.59 -5.92
CA LYS A 66 -3.63 13.45 -5.71
C LYS A 66 -3.81 14.46 -4.57
N GLU A 67 -4.94 15.16 -4.53
CA GLU A 67 -5.19 16.21 -3.52
C GLU A 67 -5.42 15.64 -2.12
N ARG A 68 -5.85 14.38 -2.05
CA ARG A 68 -6.22 13.68 -0.81
C ARG A 68 -5.14 12.69 -0.36
N PHE A 69 -4.01 12.60 -1.07
CA PHE A 69 -3.01 11.58 -0.78
C PHE A 69 -2.45 11.69 0.65
N GLU A 70 -2.32 12.91 1.16
CA GLU A 70 -1.87 13.20 2.54
C GLU A 70 -2.93 12.89 3.61
N GLU A 71 -4.18 12.57 3.22
CA GLU A 71 -5.20 12.05 4.13
C GLU A 71 -5.01 10.55 4.42
N PHE A 72 -4.20 9.88 3.59
CA PHE A 72 -3.81 8.48 3.69
C PHE A 72 -2.34 8.33 4.13
#